data_AF-A0A847CDK0-F1
#
_entry.id   AF-A0A847CDK0-F1
#
_cell.length_a   1.000
_cell.length_b   1.000
_cell.length_c   1.000
_cell.angle_alpha   90.00
_cell.angle_beta   90.00
_cell.angle_gamma   90.00
#
_symmetry.space_group_name_H-M   'P 1'
#
loop_
_entity.id
_entity.type
_entity.pdbx_description
1 polymer ?
#
loop_
_entity_poly.entity_id
_entity_poly.type
_entity_poly.pdbx_seq_one_letter_code
_entity_poly.pdbx_strand_id
1 'polypeptide(L)'
;MLSLPIEKINDFFEAVASKENLYIPVDNVSGKANFQKWEKGAKLSNALKTIRSAKDFFFPKAENLVNYKVNGQEITVEDPRKDIEDFVIFGVRACDAKSFEVIDNVYLNMTPVDSYYKNRRDHGTVITLACSEPVQTCFCSTYKIDAANPSGDISVWMADGKYYFNANSPKGKKLIESVQSILTNADEKAVDKAKKEITEKIEKLPFAHLDLSKFVGKNMMTLFNSDVWNKVSESCLGCGTCTYVCPTCMCFDVRDFDTGNGIKQVRCWDSCMYSDFTQMAAANPRLTQKERSRQRFMHKLMYYPMAHEGLFSCVGCGRCLESCPINMNIVKVIKAFNNDTAEEK
;
A
#
# COMPACT_ATOMS: atom_id res chain seq x y z
N MET A 1 12.31 22.80 12.31
CA MET A 1 12.41 21.40 11.83
C MET A 1 13.80 20.84 12.15
N LEU A 2 14.02 19.53 12.11
CA LEU A 2 15.35 18.93 12.22
C LEU A 2 15.88 18.54 10.84
N SER A 3 17.19 18.62 10.64
CA SER A 3 17.83 18.31 9.36
C SER A 3 19.14 17.54 9.50
N LEU A 4 19.49 16.83 8.42
CA LEU A 4 20.70 16.02 8.28
C LEU A 4 21.24 16.17 6.84
N PRO A 5 22.54 16.42 6.62
CA PRO A 5 23.11 16.39 5.28
C PRO A 5 22.93 15.03 4.58
N ILE A 6 22.74 15.03 3.25
CA ILE A 6 22.47 13.79 2.48
C ILE A 6 23.61 12.78 2.64
N GLU A 7 24.85 13.24 2.70
CA GLU A 7 26.04 12.40 2.90
C GLU A 7 26.06 11.67 4.24
N LYS A 8 25.30 12.15 5.23
CA LYS A 8 25.18 11.55 6.57
C LYS A 8 23.95 10.67 6.75
N ILE A 9 23.19 10.39 5.69
CA ILE A 9 21.97 9.57 5.82
C ILE A 9 22.26 8.15 6.37
N ASN A 10 23.45 7.60 6.07
CA ASN A 10 23.87 6.32 6.62
C ASN A 10 24.12 6.37 8.13
N ASP A 11 24.59 7.49 8.66
CA ASP A 11 24.76 7.69 10.12
C ASP A 11 23.40 7.64 10.82
N PHE A 12 22.36 8.20 10.18
CA PHE A 12 20.99 8.09 10.66
C PHE A 12 20.47 6.65 10.62
N PHE A 13 20.75 5.91 9.55
CA PHE A 13 20.36 4.50 9.47
C PHE A 13 21.07 3.64 10.50
N GLU A 14 22.38 3.83 10.72
CA GLU A 14 23.15 3.11 11.75
C GLU A 14 22.62 3.46 13.16
N ALA A 15 22.31 4.73 13.43
CA ALA A 15 21.74 5.17 14.70
C ALA A 15 20.36 4.55 14.98
N VAL A 16 19.46 4.48 13.99
CA VAL A 16 18.15 3.83 14.13
C VAL A 16 18.29 2.31 14.27
N ALA A 17 19.08 1.68 13.39
CA ALA A 17 19.26 0.23 13.37
C ALA A 17 19.96 -0.33 14.62
N SER A 18 20.68 0.50 15.37
CA SER A 18 21.26 0.12 16.67
C SER A 18 20.23 -0.10 17.78
N LYS A 19 18.97 0.30 17.56
CA LYS A 19 17.89 0.27 18.57
C LYS A 19 16.70 -0.58 18.15
N GLU A 20 16.30 -0.48 16.89
CA GLU A 20 15.11 -1.12 16.34
C GLU A 20 15.43 -1.66 14.93
N ASN A 21 14.64 -2.63 14.46
CA ASN A 21 14.83 -3.15 13.10
C ASN A 21 14.49 -2.05 12.08
N LEU A 22 15.49 -1.58 11.32
CA LEU A 22 15.27 -0.60 10.24
C LEU A 22 15.09 -1.30 8.90
N TYR A 23 14.12 -0.85 8.12
CA TYR A 23 13.91 -1.26 6.73
C TYR A 23 13.99 -0.06 5.79
N ILE A 24 14.80 -0.17 4.73
CA ILE A 24 14.97 0.88 3.72
C ILE A 24 14.77 0.32 2.31
N PRO A 25 14.43 1.15 1.31
CA PRO A 25 14.47 0.78 -0.10
C PRO A 25 15.91 0.50 -0.54
N VAL A 26 16.19 -0.71 -1.02
CA VAL A 26 17.47 -1.12 -1.58
C VAL A 26 17.22 -1.73 -2.96
N ASP A 27 18.08 -1.40 -3.93
CA ASP A 27 18.01 -1.99 -5.27
C ASP A 27 18.36 -3.47 -5.22
N ASN A 28 17.51 -4.30 -5.83
CA ASN A 28 17.78 -5.71 -6.03
C ASN A 28 18.69 -5.92 -7.25
N VAL A 29 19.03 -7.18 -7.52
CA VAL A 29 19.85 -7.59 -8.67
C VAL A 29 19.30 -7.19 -10.04
N SER A 30 17.99 -6.87 -10.14
CA SER A 30 17.36 -6.40 -11.38
C SER A 30 17.23 -4.86 -11.46
N GLY A 31 17.88 -4.13 -10.55
CA GLY A 31 17.87 -2.66 -10.52
C GLY A 31 16.54 -2.06 -10.05
N LYS A 32 15.69 -2.86 -9.40
CA LYS A 32 14.42 -2.40 -8.84
C LYS A 32 14.48 -2.37 -7.31
N ALA A 33 13.90 -1.34 -6.71
CA ALA A 33 13.90 -1.20 -5.26
C ALA A 33 12.94 -2.17 -4.57
N ASN A 34 13.39 -2.77 -3.47
CA ASN A 34 12.55 -3.46 -2.48
C ASN A 34 12.88 -2.94 -1.10
N PHE A 35 11.91 -2.95 -0.19
CA PHE A 35 12.25 -2.77 1.22
C PHE A 35 13.04 -3.98 1.70
N GLN A 36 14.19 -3.72 2.31
CA GLN A 36 15.06 -4.71 2.90
C GLN A 36 15.47 -4.25 4.28
N LYS A 37 15.74 -5.21 5.19
CA LYS A 37 16.32 -4.89 6.49
C LYS A 37 17.67 -4.22 6.25
N TRP A 38 17.91 -3.09 6.89
CA TRP A 38 19.16 -2.36 6.77
C TRP A 38 20.26 -3.16 7.47
N GLU A 39 21.38 -3.30 6.78
CA GLU A 39 22.63 -3.82 7.31
C GLU A 39 23.75 -2.88 6.91
N LYS A 40 24.87 -2.92 7.63
CA LYS A 40 26.00 -2.03 7.37
C LYS A 40 26.48 -2.19 5.92
N GLY A 41 26.49 -1.08 5.18
CA GLY A 41 26.85 -1.06 3.75
C GLY A 41 25.66 -1.14 2.79
N ALA A 42 24.43 -1.34 3.29
CA ALA A 42 23.22 -1.20 2.48
C ALA A 42 23.10 0.22 1.92
N LYS A 43 22.77 0.33 0.62
CA LYS A 43 22.62 1.60 -0.08
C LYS A 43 21.15 1.92 -0.29
N LEU A 44 20.73 3.13 0.09
CA LEU A 44 19.40 3.63 -0.21
C LEU A 44 19.22 3.73 -1.73
N SER A 45 18.15 3.14 -2.24
CA SER A 45 17.78 3.23 -3.65
C SER A 45 17.35 4.65 -4.04
N ASN A 46 17.72 5.07 -5.24
CA ASN A 46 17.23 6.30 -5.87
C ASN A 46 15.83 6.13 -6.50
N ALA A 47 15.28 4.91 -6.55
CA ALA A 47 13.97 4.68 -7.13
C ALA A 47 12.87 5.40 -6.32
N LEU A 48 11.91 6.02 -7.03
CA LEU A 48 10.76 6.64 -6.38
C LEU A 48 9.96 5.61 -5.58
N LYS A 49 9.71 4.42 -6.13
CA LYS A 49 8.85 3.41 -5.53
C LYS A 49 9.56 2.07 -5.50
N THR A 50 9.36 1.34 -4.41
CA THR A 50 9.63 -0.09 -4.36
C THR A 50 8.62 -0.88 -5.19
N ILE A 51 9.00 -2.07 -5.67
CA ILE A 51 8.10 -2.96 -6.42
C ILE A 51 6.83 -3.27 -5.61
N ARG A 52 7.02 -3.58 -4.32
CA ARG A 52 5.94 -3.84 -3.37
C ARG A 52 5.86 -2.71 -2.35
N SER A 53 4.63 -2.31 -2.03
CA SER A 53 4.36 -1.24 -1.08
C SER A 53 4.71 -1.64 0.35
N ALA A 54 4.79 -0.65 1.23
CA ALA A 54 4.99 -0.86 2.67
C ALA A 54 3.86 -1.65 3.38
N LYS A 55 2.74 -1.94 2.71
CA LYS A 55 1.70 -2.88 3.22
C LYS A 55 2.29 -4.21 3.70
N ASP A 56 3.33 -4.72 3.05
CA ASP A 56 3.95 -6.02 3.37
C ASP A 56 4.38 -6.18 4.83
N PHE A 57 4.72 -5.06 5.50
CA PHE A 57 5.12 -5.04 6.89
C PHE A 57 3.98 -5.23 7.88
N PHE A 58 2.77 -4.87 7.46
CA PHE A 58 1.57 -4.92 8.30
C PHE A 58 0.65 -6.08 7.91
N PHE A 59 0.68 -6.48 6.64
CA PHE A 59 -0.12 -7.56 6.11
C PHE A 59 0.80 -8.50 5.29
N PRO A 60 1.48 -9.46 5.94
CA PRO A 60 2.44 -10.33 5.28
C PRO A 60 1.75 -11.31 4.30
N LYS A 61 2.53 -11.84 3.35
CA LYS A 61 2.01 -12.73 2.29
C LYS A 61 1.42 -14.03 2.82
N ALA A 62 2.02 -14.55 3.89
CA ALA A 62 1.62 -15.77 4.55
C ALA A 62 1.79 -15.55 6.06
N GLU A 63 0.82 -15.99 6.84
CA GLU A 63 0.81 -15.82 8.29
C GLU A 63 0.17 -17.04 8.94
N ASN A 64 0.88 -17.64 9.90
CA ASN A 64 0.34 -18.74 10.68
C ASN A 64 -0.70 -18.19 11.65
N LEU A 65 -1.96 -18.64 11.54
CA LEU A 65 -3.06 -18.14 12.35
C LEU A 65 -3.32 -19.01 13.58
N VAL A 66 -3.30 -20.33 13.42
CA VAL A 66 -3.66 -21.29 14.48
C VAL A 66 -2.96 -22.61 14.21
N ASN A 67 -2.43 -23.24 15.26
CA ASN A 67 -1.98 -24.63 15.21
C ASN A 67 -2.96 -25.50 16.00
N TYR A 68 -3.43 -26.60 15.42
CA TYR A 68 -4.20 -27.64 16.09
C TYR A 68 -3.30 -28.85 16.29
N LYS A 69 -3.15 -29.32 17.52
CA LYS A 69 -2.46 -30.58 17.84
C LYS A 69 -3.50 -31.64 18.15
N VAL A 70 -3.37 -32.80 17.51
CA VAL A 70 -4.29 -33.92 17.69
C VAL A 70 -3.55 -35.06 18.39
N ASN A 71 -4.02 -35.46 19.56
CA ASN A 71 -3.53 -36.61 20.31
C ASN A 71 -4.69 -37.55 20.64
N GLY A 72 -4.92 -38.55 19.77
CA GLY A 72 -6.10 -39.41 19.88
C GLY A 72 -7.39 -38.62 19.67
N GLN A 73 -8.21 -38.50 20.72
CA GLN A 73 -9.46 -37.71 20.71
C GLN A 73 -9.28 -36.29 21.26
N GLU A 74 -8.10 -35.97 21.79
CA GLU A 74 -7.80 -34.65 22.34
C GLU A 74 -7.31 -33.70 21.23
N ILE A 75 -7.91 -32.51 21.15
CA ILE A 75 -7.48 -31.44 20.26
C ILE A 75 -7.04 -30.25 21.11
N THR A 76 -5.78 -29.87 21.00
CA THR A 76 -5.25 -28.65 21.62
C THR A 76 -5.10 -27.56 20.57
N VAL A 77 -5.61 -26.37 20.86
CA VAL A 77 -5.44 -25.17 20.02
C VAL A 77 -4.28 -24.36 20.56
N GLU A 78 -3.25 -24.16 19.74
CA GLU A 78 -2.09 -23.33 20.04
C GLU A 78 -2.14 -22.06 19.19
N ASP A 79 -2.04 -20.93 19.86
CA ASP A 79 -1.91 -19.62 19.25
C ASP A 79 -0.44 -19.35 18.89
N PRO A 80 -0.10 -19.26 17.59
CA PRO A 80 1.28 -19.05 17.16
C PRO A 80 1.73 -17.59 17.27
N ARG A 81 0.86 -16.66 17.70
CA ARG A 81 1.21 -15.24 17.87
C ARG A 81 2.36 -15.10 18.84
N LYS A 82 3.30 -14.26 18.44
CA LYS A 82 4.38 -13.75 19.29
C LYS A 82 4.33 -12.24 19.21
N ASP A 83 4.70 -11.57 20.31
CA ASP A 83 5.06 -10.18 20.23
C ASP A 83 6.22 -10.02 19.24
N ILE A 84 6.14 -8.96 18.45
CA ILE A 84 7.17 -8.64 17.47
C ILE A 84 8.02 -7.50 17.99
N GLU A 85 9.27 -7.45 17.55
CA GLU A 85 10.13 -6.32 17.87
C GLU A 85 9.63 -5.05 17.18
N ASP A 86 9.85 -3.90 17.83
CA ASP A 86 9.67 -2.59 17.22
C ASP A 86 10.52 -2.48 15.94
N PHE A 87 9.95 -1.85 14.92
CA PHE A 87 10.63 -1.67 13.64
C PHE A 87 10.28 -0.36 12.96
N VAL A 88 11.21 0.14 12.16
CA VAL A 88 11.10 1.39 11.42
C VAL A 88 11.12 1.11 9.92
N ILE A 89 10.18 1.68 9.18
CA ILE A 89 10.19 1.65 7.71
C ILE A 89 10.51 3.06 7.21
N PHE A 90 11.66 3.24 6.57
CA PHE A 90 12.05 4.51 5.96
C PHE A 90 11.71 4.57 4.48
N GLY A 91 11.32 5.75 3.98
CA GLY A 91 11.12 5.97 2.54
C GLY A 91 9.73 5.58 2.04
N VAL A 92 8.74 5.46 2.92
CA VAL A 92 7.35 5.21 2.53
C VAL A 92 6.80 6.44 1.81
N ARG A 93 6.10 6.27 0.69
CA ARG A 93 5.54 7.40 -0.08
C ARG A 93 4.16 7.80 0.45
N ALA A 94 3.75 9.04 0.23
CA ALA A 94 2.44 9.56 0.66
C ALA A 94 1.28 8.63 0.29
N CYS A 95 1.27 8.12 -0.95
CA CYS A 95 0.24 7.19 -1.42
C CYS A 95 0.27 5.84 -0.70
N ASP A 96 1.45 5.30 -0.36
CA ASP A 96 1.58 4.07 0.41
C ASP A 96 1.12 4.30 1.86
N ALA A 97 1.46 5.43 2.46
CA ALA A 97 1.03 5.73 3.82
C ALA A 97 -0.49 5.96 3.90
N LYS A 98 -1.09 6.67 2.93
CA LYS A 98 -2.55 6.79 2.83
C LYS A 98 -3.25 5.45 2.64
N SER A 99 -2.57 4.46 2.05
CA SER A 99 -3.15 3.12 1.91
C SER A 99 -3.41 2.43 3.24
N PHE A 100 -2.65 2.78 4.29
CA PHE A 100 -2.86 2.18 5.61
C PHE A 100 -4.23 2.52 6.15
N GLU A 101 -4.73 3.74 5.98
CA GLU A 101 -6.11 4.09 6.38
C GLU A 101 -7.16 3.19 5.71
N VAL A 102 -6.94 2.82 4.45
CA VAL A 102 -7.84 1.91 3.72
C VAL A 102 -7.82 0.51 4.32
N ILE A 103 -6.66 0.02 4.75
CA ILE A 103 -6.54 -1.31 5.36
C ILE A 103 -6.96 -1.29 6.83
N ASP A 104 -6.55 -0.27 7.58
CA ASP A 104 -6.89 -0.03 8.98
C ASP A 104 -8.42 -0.02 9.16
N ASN A 105 -9.17 0.54 8.20
CA ASN A 105 -10.64 0.47 8.21
C ASN A 105 -11.21 -0.95 8.24
N VAL A 106 -10.55 -1.93 7.61
CA VAL A 106 -11.01 -3.32 7.57
C VAL A 106 -10.44 -4.15 8.72
N TYR A 107 -9.18 -3.94 9.08
CA TYR A 107 -8.48 -4.80 10.05
C TYR A 107 -8.45 -4.23 11.47
N LEU A 108 -8.65 -2.93 11.66
CA LEU A 108 -8.63 -2.27 12.96
C LEU A 108 -9.97 -1.64 13.36
N ASN A 109 -10.72 -1.10 12.40
CA ASN A 109 -11.94 -0.34 12.70
C ASN A 109 -13.23 -1.17 12.54
N MET A 110 -13.13 -2.39 12.00
CA MET A 110 -14.23 -3.36 11.99
C MET A 110 -14.11 -4.32 13.19
N THR A 111 -15.23 -4.96 13.52
CA THR A 111 -15.29 -5.98 14.58
C THR A 111 -15.49 -7.37 13.96
N PRO A 112 -14.68 -8.38 14.34
CA PRO A 112 -13.56 -8.30 15.29
C PRO A 112 -12.32 -7.59 14.72
N VAL A 113 -11.50 -7.03 15.61
CA VAL A 113 -10.18 -6.47 15.25
C VAL A 113 -9.21 -7.60 14.93
N ASP A 114 -8.46 -7.45 13.84
CA ASP A 114 -7.40 -8.37 13.49
C ASP A 114 -6.16 -8.13 14.36
N SER A 115 -6.02 -8.99 15.37
CA SER A 115 -4.90 -8.93 16.32
C SER A 115 -3.49 -9.01 15.69
N TYR A 116 -3.32 -9.74 14.57
CA TYR A 116 -2.02 -9.87 13.92
C TYR A 116 -1.62 -8.55 13.23
N TYR A 117 -2.56 -7.97 12.50
CA TYR A 117 -2.40 -6.68 11.86
C TYR A 117 -2.21 -5.57 12.89
N LYS A 118 -3.02 -5.56 13.97
CA LYS A 118 -2.89 -4.61 15.07
C LYS A 118 -1.50 -4.69 15.72
N ASN A 119 -1.02 -5.89 16.04
CA ASN A 119 0.31 -6.08 16.61
C ASN A 119 1.40 -5.43 15.73
N ARG A 120 1.30 -5.58 14.39
CA ARG A 120 2.23 -4.94 13.45
C ARG A 120 2.09 -3.43 13.40
N ARG A 121 0.86 -2.91 13.38
CA ARG A 121 0.60 -1.46 13.37
C ARG A 121 1.02 -0.80 14.68
N ASP A 122 0.98 -1.50 15.82
CA ASP A 122 1.43 -1.02 17.13
C ASP A 122 2.95 -0.94 17.25
N HIS A 123 3.70 -1.87 16.64
CA HIS A 123 5.18 -1.90 16.72
C HIS A 123 5.89 -1.19 15.55
N GLY A 124 5.20 -0.99 14.42
CA GLY A 124 5.78 -0.31 13.26
C GLY A 124 5.75 1.22 13.39
N THR A 125 6.90 1.84 13.14
CA THR A 125 7.05 3.29 12.95
C THR A 125 7.31 3.61 11.47
N VAL A 126 6.47 4.46 10.88
CA VAL A 126 6.51 4.78 9.45
C VAL A 126 7.17 6.14 9.22
N ILE A 127 8.33 6.14 8.58
CA ILE A 127 8.97 7.37 8.08
C ILE A 127 8.67 7.52 6.60
N THR A 128 7.93 8.59 6.28
CA THR A 128 7.57 8.91 4.91
C THR A 128 8.56 9.86 4.25
N LEU A 129 8.73 9.73 2.93
CA LEU A 129 9.60 10.57 2.12
C LEU A 129 8.80 11.21 0.97
N ALA A 130 8.80 12.54 0.92
CA ALA A 130 8.13 13.31 -0.12
C ALA A 130 8.63 12.91 -1.53
N CYS A 131 7.74 12.99 -2.51
CA CYS A 131 8.04 12.54 -3.88
C CYS A 131 8.76 13.63 -4.68
N SER A 132 10.08 13.75 -4.55
CA SER A 132 10.88 14.73 -5.29
C SER A 132 10.74 14.63 -6.81
N GLU A 133 10.70 13.41 -7.34
CA GLU A 133 10.56 13.11 -8.77
C GLU A 133 9.42 12.11 -9.02
N PRO A 134 8.17 12.57 -9.16
CA PRO A 134 7.06 11.67 -9.46
C PRO A 134 7.16 11.11 -10.88
N VAL A 135 6.70 9.88 -11.07
CA VAL A 135 6.75 9.20 -12.38
C VAL A 135 5.41 9.31 -13.13
N GLN A 136 5.47 9.15 -14.46
CA GLN A 136 4.33 9.29 -15.39
C GLN A 136 3.12 8.38 -15.05
N THR A 137 3.33 7.30 -14.32
CA THR A 137 2.24 6.39 -13.89
C THR A 137 1.50 6.86 -12.64
N CYS A 138 1.95 7.93 -11.98
CA CYS A 138 1.33 8.44 -10.76
C CYS A 138 0.08 9.28 -11.04
N PHE A 139 -0.92 9.15 -10.16
CA PHE A 139 -2.18 9.89 -10.19
C PHE A 139 -2.75 10.03 -8.76
N CYS A 140 -1.89 10.19 -7.76
CA CYS A 140 -2.31 10.29 -6.37
C CYS A 140 -3.10 11.58 -6.08
N SER A 141 -2.84 12.66 -6.83
CA SER A 141 -3.58 13.93 -6.77
C SER A 141 -5.06 13.78 -7.10
N THR A 142 -5.42 12.85 -8.00
CA THR A 142 -6.83 12.48 -8.29
C THR A 142 -7.58 12.06 -7.03
N TYR A 143 -6.88 11.45 -6.06
CA TYR A 143 -7.45 11.04 -4.77
C TYR A 143 -7.17 12.04 -3.65
N LYS A 144 -6.80 13.29 -3.99
CA LYS A 144 -6.46 14.36 -3.03
C LYS A 144 -5.31 13.99 -2.09
N ILE A 145 -4.39 13.12 -2.55
CA ILE A 145 -3.21 12.73 -1.79
C ILE A 145 -2.07 13.66 -2.18
N ASP A 146 -1.61 14.42 -1.19
CA ASP A 146 -0.52 15.37 -1.35
C ASP A 146 0.84 14.65 -1.26
N ALA A 147 1.53 14.56 -2.40
CA ALA A 147 2.84 13.94 -2.50
C ALA A 147 3.97 14.82 -1.92
N ALA A 148 3.72 16.13 -1.76
CA ALA A 148 4.61 17.10 -1.14
C ALA A 148 4.44 17.12 0.38
N ASN A 149 3.30 16.70 0.93
CA ASN A 149 3.07 16.62 2.37
C ASN A 149 2.68 15.18 2.77
N PRO A 150 3.64 14.24 2.75
CA PRO A 150 3.35 12.86 3.09
C PRO A 150 2.97 12.72 4.58
N SER A 151 1.99 11.88 4.88
CA SER A 151 1.58 11.55 6.24
C SER A 151 2.25 10.26 6.71
N GLY A 152 2.88 10.28 7.87
CA GLY A 152 3.48 9.11 8.53
C GLY A 152 3.76 9.44 9.99
N ASP A 153 4.40 8.57 10.75
CA ASP A 153 4.87 8.92 12.09
C ASP A 153 5.92 10.04 12.02
N ILE A 154 6.75 10.02 10.98
CA ILE A 154 7.67 11.09 10.60
C ILE A 154 7.51 11.39 9.10
N SER A 155 7.55 12.66 8.73
CA SER A 155 7.62 13.13 7.34
C SER A 155 9.01 13.65 7.02
N VAL A 156 9.52 13.28 5.84
CA VAL A 156 10.87 13.64 5.39
C VAL A 156 10.83 14.31 4.02
N TRP A 157 11.63 15.37 3.87
CA TRP A 157 11.86 16.08 2.61
C TRP A 157 13.34 16.11 2.28
N MET A 158 13.67 16.05 0.99
CA MET A 158 15.00 16.33 0.48
C MET A 158 15.01 17.73 -0.13
N ALA A 159 15.84 18.62 0.40
CA ALA A 159 16.00 19.99 -0.09
C ALA A 159 17.43 20.49 0.20
N ASP A 160 18.00 21.31 -0.67
CA ASP A 160 19.31 21.97 -0.47
C ASP A 160 20.41 21.06 0.09
N GLY A 161 20.52 19.83 -0.42
CA GLY A 161 21.54 18.87 -0.01
C GLY A 161 21.30 18.21 1.36
N LYS A 162 20.10 18.32 1.93
CA LYS A 162 19.74 17.80 3.26
C LYS A 162 18.42 17.03 3.25
N TYR A 163 18.30 16.10 4.20
CA TYR A 163 17.04 15.54 4.67
C TYR A 163 16.48 16.39 5.80
N TYR A 164 15.19 16.68 5.75
CA TYR A 164 14.45 17.43 6.76
C TYR A 164 13.39 16.53 7.37
N PHE A 165 13.31 16.48 8.71
CA PHE A 165 12.46 15.56 9.44
C PHE A 165 11.43 16.31 10.28
N ASN A 166 10.17 15.90 10.17
CA ASN A 166 9.07 16.38 11.01
C ASN A 166 8.35 15.21 11.67
N ALA A 167 8.33 15.16 13.00
CA ALA A 167 7.59 14.14 13.73
C ALA A 167 6.11 14.52 13.83
N ASN A 168 5.22 13.63 13.39
CA ASN A 168 3.77 13.87 13.37
C ASN A 168 3.01 13.07 14.45
N SER A 169 3.63 12.02 15.01
CA SER A 169 3.01 11.13 16.00
C SER A 169 3.87 10.96 17.26
N PRO A 170 3.32 10.44 18.37
CA PRO A 170 4.12 10.07 19.54
C PRO A 170 5.26 9.09 19.22
N LYS A 171 5.03 8.10 18.35
CA LYS A 171 6.08 7.18 17.90
C LYS A 171 7.19 7.91 17.15
N GLY A 172 6.80 8.83 16.25
CA GLY A 172 7.75 9.63 15.50
C GLY A 172 8.59 10.53 16.39
N LYS A 173 7.99 11.15 17.42
CA LYS A 173 8.70 11.97 18.40
C LYS A 173 9.72 11.13 19.18
N LYS A 174 9.30 9.99 19.73
CA LYS A 174 10.17 9.03 20.43
C LYS A 174 11.38 8.64 19.57
N LEU A 175 11.15 8.29 18.30
CA LEU A 175 12.22 7.89 17.40
C LEU A 175 13.20 9.03 17.11
N ILE A 176 12.69 10.23 16.80
CA ILE A 176 13.50 11.43 16.53
C ILE A 176 14.34 11.83 17.75
N GLU A 177 13.75 11.86 18.95
CA GLU A 177 14.47 12.15 20.20
C GLU A 177 15.63 11.16 20.40
N SER A 178 15.40 9.90 20.06
CA SER A 178 16.42 8.86 20.18
C SER A 178 17.65 9.14 19.29
N VAL A 179 17.49 9.78 18.14
CA VAL A 179 18.59 10.08 17.19
C VAL A 179 18.90 11.58 17.11
N GLN A 180 18.42 12.37 18.08
CA GLN A 180 18.51 13.82 18.02
C GLN A 180 19.97 14.34 17.99
N SER A 181 20.92 13.60 18.58
CA SER A 181 22.33 13.99 18.67
C SER A 181 23.04 14.14 17.32
N ILE A 182 22.53 13.49 16.26
CA ILE A 182 23.08 13.58 14.90
C ILE A 182 22.30 14.57 14.01
N LEU A 183 21.19 15.10 14.51
CA LEU A 183 20.32 16.02 13.78
C LEU A 183 20.61 17.47 14.18
N THR A 184 20.35 18.39 13.25
CA THR A 184 20.57 19.83 13.46
C THR A 184 19.30 20.62 13.23
N ASN A 185 19.09 21.69 14.02
CA ASN A 185 17.95 22.58 13.81
C ASN A 185 18.07 23.28 12.45
N ALA A 186 16.95 23.36 11.74
CA ALA A 186 16.84 24.07 10.47
C ALA A 186 15.48 24.76 10.32
N ASP A 187 15.47 25.82 9.52
CA ASP A 187 14.24 26.49 9.09
C ASP A 187 13.49 25.69 8.02
N GLU A 188 12.27 26.13 7.70
CA GLU A 188 11.35 25.43 6.80
C GLU A 188 11.39 25.98 5.35
N LYS A 189 12.17 27.03 5.07
CA LYS A 189 12.12 27.73 3.77
C LYS A 189 12.51 26.83 2.61
N ALA A 190 13.55 26.03 2.78
CA ALA A 190 14.00 25.06 1.78
C ALA A 190 12.95 23.97 1.53
N VAL A 191 12.26 23.53 2.59
CA VAL A 191 11.18 22.54 2.51
C VAL A 191 9.97 23.12 1.79
N ASP A 192 9.58 24.35 2.07
CA ASP A 192 8.46 25.01 1.40
C ASP A 192 8.70 25.19 -0.10
N LYS A 193 9.94 25.51 -0.49
CA LYS A 193 10.35 25.55 -1.90
C LYS A 193 10.24 24.16 -2.53
N ALA A 194 10.80 23.13 -1.91
CA ALA A 194 10.74 21.76 -2.42
C ALA A 194 9.28 21.27 -2.54
N LYS A 195 8.41 21.62 -1.57
CA LYS A 195 6.97 21.28 -1.63
C LYS A 195 6.30 21.89 -2.85
N LYS A 196 6.55 23.18 -3.14
CA LYS A 196 6.01 23.86 -4.33
C LYS A 196 6.48 23.18 -5.63
N GLU A 197 7.77 22.86 -5.73
CA GLU A 197 8.33 22.17 -6.88
C GLU A 197 7.70 20.78 -7.09
N ILE A 198 7.49 20.02 -6.00
CA ILE A 198 6.80 18.73 -6.07
C ILE A 198 5.38 18.91 -6.58
N THR A 199 4.62 19.87 -6.04
CA THR A 199 3.26 20.16 -6.49
C THR A 199 3.22 20.51 -7.98
N GLU A 200 4.11 21.39 -8.45
CA GLU A 200 4.20 21.76 -9.87
C GLU A 200 4.51 20.56 -10.79
N LYS A 201 5.36 19.62 -10.35
CA LYS A 201 5.64 18.39 -11.10
C LYS A 201 4.43 17.45 -11.14
N ILE A 202 3.70 17.32 -10.03
CA ILE A 202 2.49 16.49 -9.94
C ILE A 202 1.41 17.01 -10.88
N GLU A 203 1.16 18.32 -10.91
CA GLU A 203 0.17 18.95 -11.80
C GLU A 203 0.46 18.71 -13.29
N LYS A 204 1.73 18.54 -13.66
CA LYS A 204 2.16 18.24 -15.03
C LYS A 204 2.03 16.77 -15.42
N LEU A 205 1.66 15.88 -14.50
CA LEU A 205 1.51 14.45 -14.80
C LEU A 205 0.29 14.19 -15.70
N PRO A 206 0.36 13.21 -16.62
CA PRO A 206 -0.68 12.92 -17.60
C PRO A 206 -2.02 12.48 -16.97
N PHE A 207 -2.00 12.09 -15.71
CA PHE A 207 -3.14 11.55 -14.98
C PHE A 207 -3.42 12.32 -13.68
N ALA A 208 -2.94 13.57 -13.56
CA ALA A 208 -3.12 14.37 -12.35
C ALA A 208 -4.60 14.67 -12.03
N HIS A 209 -5.43 14.81 -13.08
CA HIS A 209 -6.81 15.27 -13.02
C HIS A 209 -7.81 14.27 -13.63
N LEU A 210 -7.77 13.00 -13.22
CA LEU A 210 -8.79 12.06 -13.67
C LEU A 210 -10.15 12.42 -13.03
N ASP A 211 -11.19 12.45 -13.84
CA ASP A 211 -12.55 12.66 -13.35
C ASP A 211 -13.12 11.37 -12.74
N LEU A 212 -13.51 11.44 -11.46
CA LEU A 212 -14.14 10.36 -10.71
C LEU A 212 -15.64 10.57 -10.51
N SER A 213 -16.23 11.62 -11.07
CA SER A 213 -17.63 12.04 -10.86
C SER A 213 -18.66 10.96 -11.20
N LYS A 214 -18.36 10.09 -12.18
CA LYS A 214 -19.22 8.95 -12.54
C LYS A 214 -19.24 7.87 -11.45
N PHE A 215 -18.19 7.76 -10.65
CA PHE A 215 -18.02 6.72 -9.64
C PHE A 215 -18.60 7.13 -8.28
N VAL A 216 -19.87 7.51 -8.29
CA VAL A 216 -20.65 7.88 -7.09
C VAL A 216 -21.75 6.86 -6.85
N GLY A 217 -22.06 6.58 -5.57
CA GLY A 217 -22.89 5.45 -5.15
C GLY A 217 -24.23 5.29 -5.89
N LYS A 218 -24.88 6.40 -6.27
CA LYS A 218 -26.16 6.40 -7.01
C LYS A 218 -26.10 5.69 -8.39
N ASN A 219 -24.92 5.60 -9.01
CA ASN A 219 -24.74 5.01 -10.33
C ASN A 219 -24.33 3.53 -10.30
N MET A 220 -24.30 2.89 -9.12
CA MET A 220 -23.67 1.58 -8.95
C MET A 220 -24.18 0.50 -9.90
N MET A 221 -25.51 0.33 -10.02
CA MET A 221 -26.08 -0.69 -10.90
C MET A 221 -25.88 -0.37 -12.39
N THR A 222 -25.93 0.92 -12.76
CA THR A 222 -25.64 1.37 -14.13
C THR A 222 -24.20 1.01 -14.52
N LEU A 223 -23.23 1.36 -13.67
CA LEU A 223 -21.83 1.00 -13.91
C LEU A 223 -21.62 -0.51 -13.91
N PHE A 224 -22.28 -1.25 -13.01
CA PHE A 224 -22.14 -2.71 -12.92
C PHE A 224 -22.60 -3.45 -14.18
N ASN A 225 -23.70 -2.99 -14.77
CA ASN A 225 -24.34 -3.58 -15.94
C ASN A 225 -23.81 -3.01 -17.28
N SER A 226 -22.92 -2.01 -17.26
CA SER A 226 -22.40 -1.37 -18.47
C SER A 226 -21.60 -2.32 -19.36
N ASP A 227 -21.82 -2.21 -20.66
CA ASP A 227 -21.06 -2.94 -21.69
C ASP A 227 -19.61 -2.48 -21.83
N VAL A 228 -19.22 -1.36 -21.21
CA VAL A 228 -17.82 -0.92 -21.11
C VAL A 228 -16.94 -2.02 -20.55
N TRP A 229 -17.47 -2.85 -19.63
CA TRP A 229 -16.73 -3.98 -19.07
C TRP A 229 -16.30 -5.00 -20.12
N ASN A 230 -17.07 -5.22 -21.19
CA ASN A 230 -16.69 -6.11 -22.28
C ASN A 230 -15.37 -5.61 -22.92
N LYS A 231 -15.32 -4.32 -23.25
CA LYS A 231 -14.15 -3.68 -23.89
C LYS A 231 -12.93 -3.63 -22.98
N VAL A 232 -13.09 -3.18 -21.73
CA VAL A 232 -11.92 -2.98 -20.84
C VAL A 232 -11.36 -4.29 -20.29
N SER A 233 -12.17 -5.34 -20.19
CA SER A 233 -11.72 -6.64 -19.67
C SER A 233 -11.15 -7.58 -20.73
N GLU A 234 -11.41 -7.33 -22.01
CA GLU A 234 -11.01 -8.21 -23.14
C GLU A 234 -9.52 -8.56 -23.12
N SER A 235 -8.65 -7.58 -22.87
CA SER A 235 -7.19 -7.79 -22.81
C SER A 235 -6.70 -8.39 -21.49
N CYS A 236 -7.55 -8.57 -20.48
CA CYS A 236 -7.12 -8.95 -19.14
C CYS A 236 -6.70 -10.43 -19.06
N LEU A 237 -5.42 -10.68 -18.77
CA LEU A 237 -4.88 -12.04 -18.60
C LEU A 237 -5.31 -12.76 -17.31
N GLY A 238 -5.99 -12.08 -16.38
CA GLY A 238 -6.33 -12.68 -15.08
C GLY A 238 -5.16 -13.00 -14.15
N CYS A 239 -3.92 -12.59 -14.48
CA CYS A 239 -2.70 -12.95 -13.72
C CYS A 239 -2.66 -12.44 -12.26
N GLY A 240 -3.41 -11.39 -11.93
CA GLY A 240 -3.46 -10.82 -10.58
C GLY A 240 -2.24 -9.97 -10.17
N THR A 241 -1.24 -9.73 -11.02
CA THR A 241 -0.07 -8.87 -10.69
C THR A 241 -0.48 -7.54 -10.06
N CYS A 242 -1.56 -6.94 -10.58
CA CYS A 242 -2.07 -5.68 -10.08
C CYS A 242 -2.66 -5.76 -8.66
N THR A 243 -3.14 -6.89 -8.13
CA THR A 243 -3.51 -7.00 -6.69
C THR A 243 -2.27 -7.09 -5.82
N TYR A 244 -1.27 -7.85 -6.23
CA TYR A 244 -0.06 -8.10 -5.44
C TYR A 244 0.82 -6.86 -5.25
N VAL A 245 0.87 -5.96 -6.23
CA VAL A 245 1.61 -4.68 -6.11
C VAL A 245 0.77 -3.53 -5.53
N CYS A 246 -0.53 -3.75 -5.32
CA CYS A 246 -1.43 -2.68 -4.90
C CYS A 246 -1.41 -2.49 -3.38
N PRO A 247 -1.12 -1.27 -2.89
CA PRO A 247 -1.00 -1.01 -1.47
C PRO A 247 -2.33 -1.10 -0.71
N THR A 248 -3.47 -1.01 -1.39
CA THR A 248 -4.81 -1.10 -0.76
C THR A 248 -5.51 -2.45 -0.98
N CYS A 249 -4.90 -3.39 -1.70
CA CYS A 249 -5.47 -4.72 -1.86
C CYS A 249 -5.25 -5.54 -0.60
N MET A 250 -6.30 -6.19 -0.12
CA MET A 250 -6.28 -6.83 1.20
C MET A 250 -7.04 -8.16 1.24
N CYS A 251 -7.30 -8.75 0.07
CA CYS A 251 -7.90 -10.07 -0.03
C CYS A 251 -6.91 -11.12 0.47
N PHE A 252 -7.42 -12.09 1.23
CA PHE A 252 -6.69 -13.26 1.66
C PHE A 252 -7.58 -14.49 1.61
N ASP A 253 -6.93 -15.63 1.66
CA ASP A 253 -7.54 -16.93 1.84
C ASP A 253 -6.92 -17.60 3.08
N VAL A 254 -7.61 -18.58 3.64
CA VAL A 254 -7.15 -19.36 4.79
C VAL A 254 -7.05 -20.82 4.36
N ARG A 255 -5.86 -21.38 4.49
CA ARG A 255 -5.56 -22.76 4.09
C ARG A 255 -5.08 -23.56 5.27
N ASP A 256 -5.61 -24.77 5.37
CA ASP A 256 -5.22 -25.74 6.38
C ASP A 256 -4.17 -26.70 5.79
N PHE A 257 -3.08 -26.89 6.51
CA PHE A 257 -1.99 -27.78 6.15
C PHE A 257 -1.86 -28.89 7.18
N ASP A 258 -1.90 -30.15 6.75
CA ASP A 258 -1.65 -31.31 7.59
C ASP A 258 -0.18 -31.34 8.04
N THR A 259 0.06 -31.48 9.35
CA THR A 259 1.41 -31.58 9.95
C THR A 259 1.80 -33.01 10.32
N GLY A 260 0.94 -34.00 10.04
CA GLY A 260 1.08 -35.41 10.41
C GLY A 260 0.59 -35.73 11.84
N ASN A 261 0.50 -34.74 12.71
CA ASN A 261 0.01 -34.84 14.09
C ASN A 261 -0.96 -33.70 14.45
N GLY A 262 -1.52 -33.04 13.43
CA GLY A 262 -2.26 -31.79 13.62
C GLY A 262 -2.53 -31.05 12.32
N ILE A 263 -3.09 -29.85 12.46
CA ILE A 263 -3.37 -28.92 11.36
C ILE A 263 -2.70 -27.58 11.65
N LYS A 264 -2.06 -27.01 10.65
CA LYS A 264 -1.56 -25.63 10.66
C LYS A 264 -2.41 -24.78 9.73
N GLN A 265 -3.12 -23.81 10.29
CA GLN A 265 -3.94 -22.89 9.53
C GLN A 265 -3.13 -21.64 9.17
N VAL A 266 -3.03 -21.36 7.87
CA VAL A 266 -2.24 -20.24 7.35
C VAL A 266 -3.13 -19.31 6.53
N ARG A 267 -3.09 -18.03 6.87
CA ARG A 267 -3.60 -16.95 6.02
C ARG A 267 -2.60 -16.66 4.92
N CYS A 268 -3.02 -16.69 3.67
CA CYS A 268 -2.22 -16.32 2.51
C CYS A 268 -2.89 -15.20 1.73
N TRP A 269 -2.11 -14.30 1.14
CA TRP A 269 -2.65 -13.31 0.21
C TRP A 269 -3.39 -14.00 -0.93
N ASP A 270 -4.52 -13.41 -1.30
CA ASP A 270 -5.33 -13.87 -2.42
C ASP A 270 -5.84 -12.66 -3.22
N SER A 271 -6.65 -12.92 -4.24
CA SER A 271 -7.15 -11.93 -5.16
C SER A 271 -8.62 -12.18 -5.45
N CYS A 272 -9.44 -11.13 -5.28
CA CYS A 272 -10.82 -11.11 -5.76
C CYS A 272 -10.98 -11.37 -7.28
N MET A 273 -9.86 -11.45 -8.02
CA MET A 273 -9.82 -11.79 -9.43
C MET A 273 -9.58 -13.28 -9.72
N TYR A 274 -9.23 -14.10 -8.73
CA TYR A 274 -9.02 -15.54 -8.93
C TYR A 274 -10.33 -16.32 -8.80
N SER A 275 -10.39 -17.49 -9.45
CA SER A 275 -11.56 -18.36 -9.40
C SER A 275 -11.86 -18.85 -8.01
N ASP A 276 -10.82 -19.31 -7.34
CA ASP A 276 -10.93 -20.06 -6.11
C ASP A 276 -11.33 -19.14 -4.95
N PHE A 277 -10.91 -17.88 -4.98
CA PHE A 277 -11.29 -16.86 -3.99
C PHE A 277 -12.81 -16.70 -3.83
N THR A 278 -13.59 -16.89 -4.90
CA THR A 278 -15.05 -16.79 -4.84
C THR A 278 -15.77 -18.11 -4.98
N GLN A 279 -15.05 -19.23 -4.95
CA GLN A 279 -15.68 -20.53 -5.02
C GLN A 279 -16.46 -20.79 -3.72
N MET A 280 -17.77 -20.99 -3.85
CA MET A 280 -18.64 -21.41 -2.75
C MET A 280 -19.00 -22.89 -2.94
N ALA A 281 -19.57 -23.52 -1.91
CA ALA A 281 -19.87 -24.96 -1.91
C ALA A 281 -20.68 -25.43 -3.13
N ALA A 282 -21.59 -24.60 -3.64
CA ALA A 282 -22.48 -24.96 -4.76
C ALA A 282 -22.19 -24.23 -6.08
N ALA A 283 -21.49 -23.09 -6.05
CA ALA A 283 -21.36 -22.24 -7.24
C ALA A 283 -20.18 -21.28 -7.13
N ASN A 284 -19.80 -20.71 -8.27
CA ASN A 284 -18.95 -19.53 -8.34
C ASN A 284 -19.80 -18.36 -8.83
N PRO A 285 -19.94 -17.26 -8.07
CA PRO A 285 -20.78 -16.11 -8.46
C PRO A 285 -20.16 -15.28 -9.59
N ARG A 286 -18.91 -15.57 -9.99
CA ARG A 286 -18.21 -14.92 -11.09
C ARG A 286 -17.67 -16.01 -12.00
N LEU A 287 -18.34 -16.26 -13.10
CA LEU A 287 -18.02 -17.35 -14.03
C LEU A 287 -16.93 -16.92 -15.02
N THR A 288 -16.85 -15.63 -15.33
CA THR A 288 -16.00 -15.10 -16.40
C THR A 288 -14.90 -14.18 -15.90
N GLN A 289 -13.81 -14.05 -16.69
CA GLN A 289 -12.73 -13.09 -16.43
C GLN A 289 -13.24 -11.65 -16.39
N LYS A 290 -14.28 -11.33 -17.19
CA LYS A 290 -14.95 -10.03 -17.18
C LYS A 290 -15.48 -9.68 -15.79
N GLU A 291 -16.24 -10.59 -15.18
CA GLU A 291 -16.89 -10.36 -13.89
C GLU A 291 -15.86 -10.24 -12.76
N ARG A 292 -14.79 -11.03 -12.80
CA ARG A 292 -13.65 -10.96 -11.87
C ARG A 292 -12.88 -9.64 -12.00
N SER A 293 -12.61 -9.20 -13.24
CA SER A 293 -11.97 -7.92 -13.52
C SER A 293 -12.84 -6.74 -13.09
N ARG A 294 -14.15 -6.76 -13.42
CA ARG A 294 -15.13 -5.78 -12.95
C ARG A 294 -15.13 -5.69 -11.43
N GLN A 295 -15.17 -6.82 -10.72
CA GLN A 295 -15.16 -6.82 -9.24
C GLN A 295 -13.99 -6.00 -8.69
N ARG A 296 -12.79 -6.20 -9.23
CA ARG A 296 -11.59 -5.49 -8.76
C ARG A 296 -11.77 -3.97 -8.86
N PHE A 297 -12.24 -3.48 -10.00
CA PHE A 297 -12.36 -2.05 -10.23
C PHE A 297 -13.59 -1.44 -9.55
N MET A 298 -14.73 -2.14 -9.57
CA MET A 298 -15.92 -1.74 -8.83
C MET A 298 -15.66 -1.71 -7.31
N HIS A 299 -14.89 -2.65 -6.76
CA HIS A 299 -14.52 -2.58 -5.35
C HIS A 299 -13.70 -1.31 -5.04
N LYS A 300 -12.76 -0.95 -5.92
CA LYS A 300 -11.91 0.22 -5.72
C LYS A 300 -12.61 1.56 -5.92
N LEU A 301 -13.50 1.64 -6.90
CA LEU A 301 -14.12 2.89 -7.36
C LEU A 301 -15.56 3.07 -6.88
N MET A 302 -16.27 2.01 -6.49
CA MET A 302 -17.69 2.07 -6.12
C MET A 302 -17.94 1.51 -4.74
N TYR A 303 -17.74 0.20 -4.54
CA TYR A 303 -18.23 -0.48 -3.34
C TYR A 303 -17.55 0.00 -2.07
N TYR A 304 -16.22 0.17 -2.10
CA TYR A 304 -15.49 0.64 -0.94
C TYR A 304 -15.85 2.11 -0.60
N PRO A 305 -15.84 3.09 -1.53
CA PRO A 305 -16.33 4.43 -1.23
C PRO A 305 -17.76 4.50 -0.70
N MET A 306 -18.67 3.66 -1.21
CA MET A 306 -20.05 3.59 -0.71
C MET A 306 -20.11 3.15 0.76
N ALA A 307 -19.22 2.25 1.18
CA ALA A 307 -19.16 1.74 2.54
C ALA A 307 -18.32 2.60 3.49
N HIS A 308 -17.48 3.50 2.97
CA HIS A 308 -16.48 4.26 3.74
C HIS A 308 -16.51 5.76 3.41
N GLU A 309 -17.70 6.36 3.42
CA GLU A 309 -17.90 7.82 3.35
C GLU A 309 -17.16 8.51 2.18
N GLY A 310 -17.13 7.85 1.02
CA GLY A 310 -16.49 8.36 -0.19
C GLY A 310 -14.99 8.14 -0.28
N LEU A 311 -14.36 7.48 0.70
CA LEU A 311 -12.96 7.09 0.63
C LEU A 311 -12.75 6.02 -0.46
N PHE A 312 -11.90 6.27 -1.45
CA PHE A 312 -11.59 5.29 -2.48
C PHE A 312 -10.58 4.24 -2.02
N SER A 313 -10.74 2.98 -2.45
CA SER A 313 -9.73 1.92 -2.24
C SER A 313 -8.63 1.95 -3.34
N CYS A 314 -8.25 3.15 -3.76
CA CYS A 314 -7.12 3.42 -4.65
C CYS A 314 -6.43 4.70 -4.18
N VAL A 315 -5.10 4.71 -4.25
CA VAL A 315 -4.25 5.82 -3.78
C VAL A 315 -3.40 6.42 -4.91
N GLY A 316 -3.69 6.06 -6.16
CA GLY A 316 -3.00 6.61 -7.34
C GLY A 316 -1.50 6.35 -7.42
N CYS A 317 -0.97 5.31 -6.75
CA CYS A 317 0.48 5.02 -6.72
C CYS A 317 1.07 4.55 -8.07
N GLY A 318 0.25 4.20 -9.06
CA GLY A 318 0.72 3.82 -10.39
C GLY A 318 1.34 2.42 -10.55
N ARG A 319 1.59 1.66 -9.47
CA ARG A 319 2.26 0.34 -9.57
C ARG A 319 1.52 -0.66 -10.47
N CYS A 320 0.19 -0.63 -10.48
CA CYS A 320 -0.62 -1.50 -11.33
C CYS A 320 -0.56 -1.11 -12.82
N LEU A 321 -0.23 0.14 -13.16
CA LEU A 321 -0.02 0.58 -14.54
C LEU A 321 1.33 0.07 -15.03
N GLU A 322 2.36 0.17 -14.19
CA GLU A 322 3.73 -0.23 -14.51
C GLU A 322 3.90 -1.76 -14.61
N SER A 323 3.22 -2.52 -13.76
CA SER A 323 3.44 -3.96 -13.64
C SER A 323 2.54 -4.82 -14.54
N CYS A 324 1.59 -4.22 -15.27
CA CYS A 324 0.66 -4.99 -16.09
C CYS A 324 1.30 -5.34 -17.45
N PRO A 325 1.45 -6.63 -17.80
CA PRO A 325 2.12 -7.03 -19.05
C PRO A 325 1.38 -6.60 -20.32
N ILE A 326 0.07 -6.32 -20.22
CA ILE A 326 -0.79 -5.91 -21.33
C ILE A 326 -1.36 -4.49 -21.14
N ASN A 327 -0.78 -3.72 -20.21
CA ASN A 327 -1.16 -2.33 -19.93
C ASN A 327 -2.63 -2.10 -19.56
N MET A 328 -3.33 -3.10 -19.02
CA MET A 328 -4.69 -2.94 -18.47
C MET A 328 -4.63 -2.41 -17.04
N ASN A 329 -5.37 -1.36 -16.75
CA ASN A 329 -5.26 -0.65 -15.48
C ASN A 329 -6.50 0.19 -15.16
N ILE A 330 -6.53 0.75 -13.94
CA ILE A 330 -7.66 1.53 -13.44
C ILE A 330 -7.87 2.86 -14.18
N VAL A 331 -6.79 3.47 -14.72
CA VAL A 331 -6.91 4.71 -15.51
C VAL A 331 -7.65 4.45 -16.80
N LYS A 332 -7.41 3.31 -17.47
CA LYS A 332 -8.18 2.90 -18.66
C LYS A 332 -9.66 2.70 -18.33
N VAL A 333 -9.97 2.12 -17.18
CA VAL A 333 -11.36 1.96 -16.72
C VAL A 333 -12.02 3.32 -16.52
N ILE A 334 -11.38 4.22 -15.77
CA ILE A 334 -11.91 5.57 -15.51
C ILE A 334 -12.16 6.31 -16.82
N LYS A 335 -11.17 6.35 -17.72
CA LYS A 335 -11.30 7.02 -19.03
C LYS A 335 -12.37 6.39 -19.91
N ALA A 336 -12.51 5.06 -19.90
CA ALA A 336 -13.52 4.37 -20.70
C ALA A 336 -14.94 4.74 -20.26
N PHE A 337 -15.20 4.80 -18.96
CA PHE A 337 -16.50 5.24 -18.44
C PHE A 337 -16.75 6.73 -18.69
N ASN A 338 -15.74 7.58 -18.57
CA ASN A 338 -15.90 9.01 -18.84
C ASN A 338 -16.19 9.31 -20.31
N ASN A 339 -15.64 8.50 -21.23
CA ASN A 339 -15.89 8.61 -22.66
C ASN A 339 -17.14 7.86 -23.14
N ASP A 340 -17.79 7.09 -22.26
CA ASP A 340 -19.04 6.41 -22.58
C ASP A 340 -20.19 7.43 -22.55
N THR A 341 -20.65 7.82 -23.73
CA THR A 341 -21.73 8.80 -23.94
C THR A 341 -23.12 8.17 -23.88
N ALA A 342 -23.23 6.87 -23.58
CA ALA A 342 -24.50 6.18 -23.41
C ALA A 342 -25.35 6.70 -22.23
N GLU A 343 -24.80 7.57 -21.38
CA GLU A 343 -25.51 8.25 -20.28
C GLU A 343 -26.17 9.59 -20.67
N GLU A 344 -26.00 10.08 -21.91
CA GLU A 344 -26.64 11.32 -22.40
C GLU A 344 -27.91 11.10 -23.24
N LYS A 345 -28.43 9.86 -23.29
CA LYS A 345 -29.74 9.54 -23.86
C LYS A 345 -30.62 8.90 -22.81
#